data_AF-A0A4P5UT42-F1
#
_entry.id   AF-A0A4P5UT42-F1
#
_cell.length_a   1.000
_cell.length_b   1.000
_cell.length_c   1.000
_cell.angle_alpha   90.00
_cell.angle_beta   90.00
_cell.angle_gamma   90.00
#
_symmetry.space_group_name_H-M   'P 1'
#
loop_
_entity.id
_entity.type
_entity.pdbx_description
1 polymer ?
#
loop_
_entity_poly.entity_id
_entity_poly.type
_entity_poly.pdbx_seq_one_letter_code
_entity_poly.pdbx_strand_id
1 'polypeptide(L)'
;MNTKHYHSFALHFQVLIVSIVLTLTLPIYGSIDAIKKAFNSKDYTKAYSLIQSTLKDQPKDADILLLAGDIYIEVNKLDSALILYKNASKIQEANYGIDRKIGQLFIRKKDYKSAITFLLKAVKANEKDPWNHLSYADVLLASGKSAEAEKSYLEAKKLNNRLWQASASLASIAMQKNNAEAARMHYEDVLKIDPSNIEIRKKHVLLVKDDKEPDPTVDETIAVNKQPFVDGSLIQSNLVYPELAKKAGIEGKVTLRVLIRKNGKAKKFIIEITDSELFNKSAGDAVMKSQFLPALQNGKPIACWLSVPISFKLK
;
A
#
# COMPACT_ATOMS: atom_id res chain seq x y z
N MET A 1 18.82 16.03 100.87
CA MET A 1 17.61 16.88 100.83
C MET A 1 17.35 17.23 99.36
N ASN A 2 16.37 16.59 98.73
CA ASN A 2 15.13 17.18 98.17
C ASN A 2 15.38 18.30 97.12
N THR A 3 14.81 18.35 95.91
CA THR A 3 13.74 17.58 95.23
C THR A 3 13.66 17.99 93.74
N LYS A 4 13.26 17.03 92.90
CA LYS A 4 12.67 17.04 91.53
C LYS A 4 12.23 18.37 90.87
N HIS A 5 12.41 18.52 89.55
CA HIS A 5 11.42 18.19 88.49
C HIS A 5 11.88 18.58 87.06
N TYR A 6 11.56 17.72 86.07
CA TYR A 6 11.74 17.88 84.61
C TYR A 6 10.74 18.86 83.98
N HIS A 7 11.07 19.45 82.82
CA HIS A 7 10.25 19.71 81.59
C HIS A 7 11.18 20.35 80.51
N SER A 8 11.60 19.64 79.46
CA SER A 8 11.06 19.63 78.08
C SER A 8 10.83 21.02 77.42
N PHE A 9 11.55 21.36 76.34
CA PHE A 9 11.02 21.64 74.98
C PHE A 9 12.12 22.02 73.97
N ALA A 10 11.78 22.00 72.69
CA ALA A 10 12.66 21.82 71.53
C ALA A 10 12.98 23.08 70.70
N LEU A 11 13.89 22.88 69.72
CA LEU A 11 13.86 23.39 68.33
C LEU A 11 14.46 24.77 67.99
N HIS A 12 15.46 24.81 67.11
CA HIS A 12 15.44 25.34 65.70
C HIS A 12 16.89 25.48 65.15
N PHE A 13 17.36 24.63 64.23
CA PHE A 13 17.25 24.67 62.75
C PHE A 13 18.10 25.76 62.05
N GLN A 14 19.16 25.33 61.34
CA GLN A 14 19.29 25.49 59.88
C GLN A 14 20.55 24.75 59.36
N VAL A 15 20.36 23.54 58.83
CA VAL A 15 21.33 22.89 57.93
C VAL A 15 20.85 23.17 56.51
N LEU A 16 21.66 23.87 55.74
CA LEU A 16 21.43 24.19 54.33
C LEU A 16 21.63 22.90 53.50
N ILE A 17 20.53 22.25 53.09
CA ILE A 17 20.57 21.14 52.14
C ILE A 17 20.74 21.74 50.74
N VAL A 18 21.94 21.62 50.17
CA VAL A 18 22.17 21.89 48.75
C VAL A 18 21.62 20.71 47.96
N SER A 19 20.38 20.85 47.48
CA SER A 19 19.75 19.90 46.56
C SER A 19 20.36 20.05 45.16
N ILE A 20 21.35 19.23 44.84
CA ILE A 20 21.83 19.06 43.47
C ILE A 20 20.73 18.33 42.69
N VAL A 21 19.94 19.09 41.92
CA VAL A 21 19.06 18.53 40.90
C VAL A 21 19.96 18.07 39.74
N LEU A 22 20.32 16.80 39.76
CA LEU A 22 20.96 16.13 38.63
C LEU A 22 19.91 16.07 37.50
N THR A 23 19.88 17.06 36.62
CA THR A 23 19.10 16.96 35.38
C THR A 23 19.77 15.89 34.53
N LEU A 24 19.30 14.64 34.66
CA LEU A 24 19.60 13.59 33.72
C LEU A 24 19.09 14.09 32.36
N THR A 25 19.97 14.66 31.54
CA THR A 25 19.69 14.85 30.14
C THR A 25 19.66 13.44 29.56
N LEU A 26 18.47 12.82 29.55
CA LEU A 26 18.25 11.61 28.79
C LEU A 26 18.76 11.93 27.38
N PRO A 27 19.74 11.18 26.85
CA PRO A 27 20.23 11.41 25.49
C PRO A 27 19.01 11.41 24.58
N ILE A 28 18.99 12.30 23.59
CA ILE A 28 17.88 12.42 22.65
C ILE A 28 17.78 11.08 21.90
N TYR A 29 17.01 10.15 22.46
CA TYR A 29 16.74 8.88 21.86
C TYR A 29 16.03 9.18 20.55
N GLY A 30 16.39 8.48 19.48
CA GLY A 30 15.36 8.13 18.52
C GLY A 30 14.35 7.32 19.31
N SER A 31 13.29 7.95 19.82
CA SER A 31 12.21 7.21 20.47
C SER A 31 11.79 6.10 19.50
N ILE A 32 11.45 4.92 20.01
CA ILE A 32 10.99 3.81 19.16
C ILE A 32 9.87 4.30 18.22
N ASP A 33 9.05 5.23 18.69
CA ASP A 33 8.03 5.92 17.90
C ASP A 33 8.62 6.77 16.77
N ALA A 34 9.70 7.51 16.99
CA ALA A 34 10.39 8.26 15.94
C ALA A 34 10.97 7.32 14.86
N ILE A 35 11.53 6.17 15.28
CA ILE A 35 12.05 5.16 14.35
C ILE A 35 10.91 4.56 13.52
N LYS A 36 9.84 4.10 14.18
CA LYS A 36 8.65 3.54 13.52
C LYS A 36 8.00 4.57 12.61
N LYS A 37 7.92 5.82 13.02
CA LYS A 37 7.40 6.93 12.20
C LYS A 37 8.25 7.13 10.96
N ALA A 38 9.58 7.19 11.09
CA ALA A 38 10.49 7.32 9.96
C ALA A 38 10.32 6.14 8.98
N PHE A 39 10.31 4.91 9.50
CA PHE A 39 10.12 3.69 8.71
C PHE A 39 8.77 3.69 7.97
N ASN A 40 7.67 4.01 8.66
CA ASN A 40 6.33 4.06 8.07
C ASN A 40 6.19 5.19 7.03
N SER A 41 6.94 6.28 7.21
CA SER A 41 7.04 7.35 6.21
C SER A 41 7.98 7.04 5.04
N LYS A 42 8.56 5.83 5.01
CA LYS A 42 9.56 5.37 4.03
C LYS A 42 10.85 6.18 4.02
N ASP A 43 11.09 6.96 5.08
CA ASP A 43 12.36 7.65 5.31
C ASP A 43 13.36 6.65 5.92
N TYR A 44 13.80 5.70 5.10
CA TYR A 44 14.65 4.60 5.52
C TYR A 44 16.04 5.06 5.93
N THR A 45 16.54 6.15 5.35
CA THR A 45 17.82 6.75 5.75
C THR A 45 17.76 7.26 7.18
N LYS A 46 16.70 7.99 7.54
CA LYS A 46 16.50 8.45 8.91
C LYS A 46 16.23 7.28 9.86
N ALA A 47 15.37 6.33 9.47
CA ALA A 47 15.10 5.14 10.28
C ALA A 47 16.39 4.36 10.57
N TYR A 48 17.25 4.21 9.56
CA TYR A 48 18.55 3.56 9.67
C TYR A 48 19.49 4.30 10.62
N SER A 49 19.58 5.63 10.54
CA SER A 49 20.41 6.40 11.47
C SER A 49 19.93 6.29 12.92
N LEU A 50 18.61 6.36 13.15
CA LEU A 50 18.05 6.30 14.50
C LEU A 50 18.14 4.91 15.13
N ILE A 51 17.94 3.84 14.36
CA ILE A 51 17.99 2.48 14.90
C ILE A 51 19.40 2.06 15.32
N GLN A 52 20.45 2.63 14.72
CA GLN A 52 21.84 2.32 15.07
C GLN A 52 22.20 2.71 16.51
N SER A 53 21.72 3.84 17.01
CA SER A 53 21.92 4.22 18.42
C SER A 53 21.13 3.30 19.35
N THR A 54 19.85 3.05 19.04
CA THR A 54 18.98 2.21 19.88
C THR A 54 19.50 0.77 19.99
N LEU A 55 20.08 0.23 18.92
CA LEU A 55 20.67 -1.10 18.92
C LEU A 55 21.93 -1.20 19.81
N LYS A 56 22.69 -0.11 19.97
CA LYS A 56 23.85 -0.09 20.88
C LYS A 56 23.40 -0.16 22.34
N ASP A 57 22.32 0.54 22.67
CA ASP A 57 21.81 0.63 24.04
C ASP A 57 21.00 -0.61 24.44
N GLN A 58 20.27 -1.19 23.49
CA GLN A 58 19.37 -2.33 23.71
C GLN A 58 19.72 -3.52 22.79
N PRO A 59 20.94 -4.07 22.85
CA PRO A 59 21.44 -5.05 21.89
C PRO A 59 20.77 -6.44 21.99
N LYS A 60 19.98 -6.67 23.05
CA LYS A 60 19.30 -7.94 23.34
C LYS A 60 17.78 -7.80 23.38
N ASP A 61 17.23 -6.66 22.98
CA ASP A 61 15.79 -6.52 22.83
C ASP A 61 15.38 -7.12 21.48
N ALA A 62 14.56 -8.17 21.53
CA ALA A 62 14.14 -8.89 20.33
C ALA A 62 13.29 -8.02 19.38
N ASP A 63 12.45 -7.13 19.90
CA ASP A 63 11.60 -6.27 19.07
C ASP A 63 12.44 -5.19 18.37
N ILE A 64 13.45 -4.65 19.06
CA ILE A 64 14.45 -3.75 18.46
C ILE A 64 15.26 -4.47 17.40
N LEU A 65 15.70 -5.70 17.65
CA LEU A 65 16.43 -6.51 16.67
C LEU A 65 15.58 -6.81 15.42
N LEU A 66 14.29 -7.09 15.59
CA LEU A 66 13.35 -7.30 14.48
C LEU A 66 13.11 -6.01 13.69
N LEU A 67 12.87 -4.89 14.36
CA LEU A 67 12.71 -3.58 13.71
C LEU A 67 13.99 -3.16 12.96
N ALA A 68 15.16 -3.38 13.57
CA ALA A 68 16.45 -3.17 12.92
C ALA A 68 16.61 -4.06 11.69
N GLY A 69 16.26 -5.34 11.78
CA GLY A 69 16.27 -6.24 10.63
C GLY A 69 15.41 -5.71 9.48
N ASP A 70 14.18 -5.28 9.76
CA ASP A 70 13.26 -4.70 8.76
C ASP A 70 13.86 -3.46 8.10
N ILE A 71 14.42 -2.53 8.88
CA ILE A 71 15.07 -1.32 8.37
C ILE A 71 16.30 -1.66 7.52
N TYR A 72 17.11 -2.63 7.96
CA TYR A 72 18.30 -3.05 7.24
C TYR A 72 17.97 -3.69 5.88
N ILE A 73 16.82 -4.35 5.74
CA ILE A 73 16.33 -4.83 4.43
C ILE A 73 16.06 -3.67 3.49
N GLU A 74 15.36 -2.63 3.95
CA GLU A 74 14.99 -1.49 3.11
C GLU A 74 16.22 -0.67 2.66
N VAL A 75 17.30 -0.67 3.44
CA VAL A 75 18.60 -0.09 3.02
C VAL A 75 19.55 -1.11 2.35
N ASN A 76 19.02 -2.23 1.88
CA ASN A 76 19.72 -3.28 1.12
C ASN A 76 20.91 -3.95 1.86
N LYS A 77 20.91 -3.95 3.21
CA LYS A 77 21.90 -4.62 4.06
C LYS A 77 21.42 -6.01 4.49
N LEU A 78 21.20 -6.89 3.52
CA LEU A 78 20.53 -8.18 3.72
C LEU A 78 21.26 -9.13 4.67
N ASP A 79 22.60 -9.19 4.64
CA ASP A 79 23.36 -10.08 5.54
C ASP A 79 23.31 -9.61 7.00
N SER A 80 23.40 -8.31 7.21
CA SER A 80 23.23 -7.72 8.53
C SER A 80 21.81 -7.93 9.06
N ALA A 81 20.78 -7.78 8.22
CA ALA A 81 19.39 -8.09 8.59
C ALA A 81 19.23 -9.56 9.03
N LEU A 82 19.88 -10.50 8.33
CA LEU A 82 19.84 -11.92 8.68
C LEU A 82 20.44 -12.17 10.07
N ILE A 83 21.56 -11.52 10.40
CA ILE A 83 22.19 -11.62 11.72
C ILE A 83 21.24 -11.09 12.79
N LEU A 84 20.60 -9.94 12.57
CA LEU A 84 19.66 -9.33 13.50
C LEU A 84 18.46 -10.25 13.78
N TYR A 85 17.84 -10.81 12.73
CA TYR A 85 16.75 -11.77 12.91
C TYR A 85 17.18 -13.07 13.59
N LYS A 86 18.37 -13.59 13.27
CA LYS A 86 18.92 -14.78 13.96
C LYS A 86 19.15 -14.51 15.45
N ASN A 87 19.61 -13.30 15.80
CA ASN A 87 19.77 -12.90 17.20
C ASN A 87 18.41 -12.78 17.90
N ALA A 88 17.42 -12.17 17.26
CA ALA A 88 16.05 -12.11 17.79
C ALA A 88 15.46 -13.53 18.00
N SER A 89 15.68 -14.44 17.05
CA SER A 89 15.23 -15.83 17.14
C SER A 89 15.85 -16.63 18.28
N LYS A 90 17.05 -16.25 18.76
CA LYS A 90 17.69 -16.86 19.95
C LYS A 90 17.08 -16.37 21.25
N ILE A 91 16.51 -15.17 21.25
CA ILE A 91 15.89 -14.56 22.44
C ILE A 91 14.44 -15.02 22.56
N GLN A 92 13.71 -15.00 21.44
CA GLN A 92 12.32 -15.48 21.34
C GLN A 92 12.30 -16.81 20.59
N GLU A 93 12.67 -17.88 21.29
CA GLU A 93 12.66 -19.22 20.72
C GLU A 93 11.24 -19.62 20.27
N ALA A 94 11.17 -20.44 19.21
CA ALA A 94 9.92 -20.91 18.60
C ALA A 94 8.93 -19.82 18.12
N ASN A 95 9.38 -18.57 17.93
CA ASN A 95 8.55 -17.53 17.31
C ASN A 95 8.49 -17.69 15.78
N TYR A 96 7.39 -18.28 15.28
CA TYR A 96 7.14 -18.48 13.85
C TYR A 96 7.10 -17.18 13.03
N GLY A 97 6.78 -16.05 13.66
CA GLY A 97 6.84 -14.73 13.01
C GLY A 97 8.26 -14.34 12.62
N ILE A 98 9.27 -14.74 13.40
CA ILE A 98 10.68 -14.52 13.09
C ILE A 98 11.13 -15.48 11.98
N ASP A 99 10.73 -16.75 12.04
CA ASP A 99 10.98 -17.72 10.95
C ASP A 99 10.41 -17.18 9.62
N ARG A 100 9.21 -16.60 9.64
CA ARG A 100 8.61 -15.96 8.46
C ARG A 100 9.45 -14.79 7.93
N LYS A 101 9.92 -13.88 8.80
CA LYS A 101 10.80 -12.76 8.41
C LYS A 101 12.12 -13.24 7.80
N ILE A 102 12.75 -14.26 8.40
CA ILE A 102 13.96 -14.90 7.85
C ILE A 102 13.68 -15.50 6.47
N GLY A 103 12.57 -16.19 6.32
CA GLY A 103 12.12 -16.74 5.05
C GLY A 103 11.93 -15.68 3.96
N GLN A 104 11.25 -14.58 4.27
CA GLN A 104 11.05 -13.44 3.37
C GLN A 104 12.38 -12.79 2.97
N LEU A 105 13.34 -12.69 3.89
CA LEU A 105 14.68 -12.21 3.59
C LEU A 105 15.41 -13.12 2.59
N PHE A 106 15.28 -14.44 2.72
CA PHE A 106 15.86 -15.38 1.76
C PHE A 106 15.22 -15.27 0.36
N ILE A 107 13.93 -14.93 0.25
CA ILE A 107 13.31 -14.58 -1.04
C ILE A 107 14.03 -13.38 -1.67
N ARG A 108 14.33 -12.33 -0.90
CA ARG A 108 15.08 -11.15 -1.40
C ARG A 108 16.50 -11.51 -1.84
N LYS A 109 17.14 -12.43 -1.13
CA LYS A 109 18.46 -12.99 -1.50
C LYS A 109 18.40 -13.98 -2.68
N LYS A 110 17.20 -14.28 -3.21
CA LYS A 110 16.93 -15.31 -4.24
C LYS A 110 17.36 -16.73 -3.83
N ASP A 111 17.58 -16.97 -2.54
CA ASP A 111 17.83 -18.31 -1.99
C ASP A 111 16.48 -18.96 -1.65
N TYR A 112 15.80 -19.44 -2.69
CA TYR A 112 14.47 -20.01 -2.54
C TYR A 112 14.46 -21.30 -1.73
N LYS A 113 15.58 -22.05 -1.72
CA LYS A 113 15.70 -23.28 -0.93
C LYS A 113 15.61 -22.96 0.56
N SER A 114 16.43 -22.04 1.05
CA SER A 114 16.41 -21.61 2.45
C SER A 114 15.07 -20.94 2.80
N ALA A 115 14.53 -20.11 1.91
CA ALA A 115 13.23 -19.47 2.11
C ALA A 115 12.10 -20.50 2.31
N ILE A 116 12.02 -21.53 1.45
CA ILE A 116 11.03 -22.62 1.58
C ILE A 116 11.17 -23.32 2.95
N THR A 117 12.39 -23.62 3.40
CA THR A 117 12.60 -24.29 4.69
C THR A 117 12.06 -23.47 5.86
N PHE A 118 12.40 -22.18 5.95
CA PHE A 118 11.95 -21.31 7.04
C PHE A 118 10.44 -21.03 6.97
N LEU A 119 9.89 -20.80 5.77
CA LEU A 119 8.47 -20.50 5.61
C LEU A 119 7.58 -21.72 5.84
N LEU A 120 8.02 -22.90 5.42
CA LEU A 120 7.32 -24.15 5.74
C LEU A 120 7.33 -24.42 7.25
N LYS A 121 8.45 -24.13 7.93
CA LYS A 121 8.52 -24.22 9.39
C LYS A 121 7.52 -23.27 10.07
N ALA A 122 7.40 -22.03 9.59
CA ALA A 122 6.43 -21.07 10.11
C ALA A 122 4.97 -21.54 9.90
N VAL A 123 4.63 -22.06 8.71
CA VAL A 123 3.31 -22.65 8.42
C VAL A 123 3.00 -23.81 9.38
N LYS A 124 3.93 -24.76 9.57
CA LYS A 124 3.73 -25.90 10.47
C LYS A 124 3.57 -25.49 11.94
N ALA A 125 4.25 -24.43 12.36
CA ALA A 125 4.13 -23.92 13.72
C ALA A 125 2.79 -23.23 13.99
N ASN A 126 2.22 -22.55 12.98
CA ASN A 126 0.86 -22.00 13.06
C ASN A 126 0.19 -21.97 11.69
N GLU A 127 -0.65 -22.98 11.44
CA GLU A 127 -1.41 -23.13 10.19
C GLU A 127 -2.58 -22.15 10.07
N LYS A 128 -2.98 -21.48 11.16
CA LYS A 128 -4.11 -20.53 11.17
C LYS A 128 -3.69 -19.08 10.91
N ASP A 129 -2.39 -18.80 10.84
CA ASP A 129 -1.91 -17.47 10.48
C ASP A 129 -1.90 -17.30 8.94
N PRO A 130 -2.75 -16.41 8.37
CA PRO A 130 -2.79 -16.18 6.93
C PRO A 130 -1.47 -15.66 6.37
N TRP A 131 -0.65 -14.95 7.15
CA TRP A 131 0.63 -14.41 6.68
C TRP A 131 1.69 -15.49 6.46
N ASN A 132 1.61 -16.59 7.20
CA ASN A 132 2.49 -17.75 7.00
C ASN A 132 2.20 -18.40 5.65
N HIS A 133 0.93 -18.65 5.35
CA HIS A 133 0.50 -19.19 4.05
C HIS A 133 0.81 -18.23 2.89
N LEU A 134 0.57 -16.93 3.06
CA LEU A 134 0.92 -15.92 2.03
C LEU A 134 2.41 -15.95 1.72
N SER A 135 3.26 -15.87 2.74
CA SER A 135 4.71 -15.79 2.54
C SER A 135 5.26 -17.10 1.97
N TYR A 136 4.72 -18.24 2.39
CA TYR A 136 5.06 -19.54 1.81
C TYR A 136 4.62 -19.64 0.33
N ALA A 137 3.44 -19.13 -0.01
CA ALA A 137 2.99 -19.03 -1.39
C ALA A 137 3.91 -18.12 -2.23
N ASP A 138 4.35 -16.99 -1.68
CA ASP A 138 5.27 -16.06 -2.37
C ASP A 138 6.60 -16.74 -2.76
N VAL A 139 7.20 -17.53 -1.86
CA VAL A 139 8.42 -18.27 -2.21
C VAL A 139 8.16 -19.39 -3.22
N LEU A 140 7.03 -20.10 -3.09
CA LEU A 140 6.66 -21.14 -4.04
C LEU A 140 6.52 -20.55 -5.45
N LEU A 141 5.83 -19.42 -5.58
CA LEU A 141 5.65 -18.71 -6.83
C LEU A 141 7.00 -18.23 -7.40
N ALA A 142 7.84 -17.61 -6.57
CA ALA A 142 9.19 -17.17 -6.96
C ALA A 142 10.11 -18.33 -7.40
N SER A 143 9.88 -19.53 -6.86
CA SER A 143 10.60 -20.76 -7.23
C SER A 143 9.99 -21.50 -8.44
N GLY A 144 8.95 -20.95 -9.09
CA GLY A 144 8.29 -21.54 -10.26
C GLY A 144 7.23 -22.58 -9.94
N LYS A 145 6.92 -22.81 -8.66
CA LYS A 145 5.94 -23.80 -8.19
C LYS A 145 4.53 -23.21 -8.11
N SER A 146 4.04 -22.69 -9.25
CA SER A 146 2.80 -21.91 -9.30
C SER A 146 1.56 -22.65 -8.80
N ALA A 147 1.46 -23.97 -9.05
CA ALA A 147 0.31 -24.78 -8.60
C ALA A 147 0.27 -24.97 -7.08
N GLU A 148 1.44 -25.11 -6.44
CA GLU A 148 1.54 -25.19 -4.98
C GLU A 148 1.30 -23.82 -4.35
N ALA A 149 1.84 -22.75 -4.96
CA ALA A 149 1.63 -21.38 -4.52
C ALA A 149 0.14 -21.02 -4.52
N GLU A 150 -0.60 -21.37 -5.56
CA GLU A 150 -2.05 -21.14 -5.66
C GLU A 150 -2.81 -21.76 -4.48
N LYS A 151 -2.50 -23.02 -4.12
CA LYS A 151 -3.13 -23.68 -2.96
C LYS A 151 -2.87 -22.91 -1.66
N SER A 152 -1.63 -22.48 -1.43
CA SER A 152 -1.28 -21.71 -0.23
C SER A 152 -1.89 -20.30 -0.23
N TYR A 153 -1.99 -19.62 -1.38
CA TYR A 153 -2.70 -18.34 -1.48
C TYR A 153 -4.20 -18.50 -1.20
N LEU A 154 -4.83 -19.57 -1.68
CA LEU A 154 -6.24 -19.87 -1.39
C LEU A 154 -6.47 -20.08 0.11
N GLU A 155 -5.57 -20.79 0.81
CA GLU A 155 -5.68 -20.96 2.26
C GLU A 155 -5.45 -19.62 2.99
N ALA A 156 -4.47 -18.81 2.59
CA ALA A 156 -4.25 -17.47 3.15
C ALA A 156 -5.50 -16.59 3.01
N LYS A 157 -6.14 -16.61 1.84
CA LYS A 157 -7.38 -15.87 1.56
C LYS A 157 -8.57 -16.41 2.37
N LYS A 158 -8.67 -17.73 2.55
CA LYS A 158 -9.72 -18.37 3.36
C LYS A 158 -9.60 -17.97 4.83
N LEU A 159 -8.38 -17.96 5.36
CA LEU A 159 -8.09 -17.56 6.75
C LEU A 159 -8.34 -16.06 6.98
N ASN A 160 -8.02 -15.22 5.99
CA ASN A 160 -8.29 -13.79 6.05
C ASN A 160 -8.65 -13.23 4.67
N ASN A 161 -9.94 -13.00 4.45
CA ASN A 161 -10.46 -12.48 3.20
C ASN A 161 -10.10 -11.00 2.93
N ARG A 162 -9.57 -10.27 3.92
CA ARG A 162 -9.08 -8.89 3.77
C ARG A 162 -7.62 -8.82 3.33
N LEU A 163 -6.94 -9.97 3.20
CA LEU A 163 -5.58 -10.05 2.70
C LEU A 163 -5.56 -9.92 1.17
N TRP A 164 -5.61 -8.68 0.68
CA TRP A 164 -5.72 -8.40 -0.75
C TRP A 164 -4.51 -8.93 -1.54
N GLN A 165 -3.33 -9.03 -0.93
CA GLN A 165 -2.11 -9.56 -1.57
C GLN A 165 -2.32 -10.99 -2.10
N ALA A 166 -3.00 -11.85 -1.33
CA ALA A 166 -3.31 -13.22 -1.76
C ALA A 166 -4.22 -13.20 -3.00
N SER A 167 -5.26 -12.35 -3.01
CA SER A 167 -6.14 -12.21 -4.18
C SER A 167 -5.41 -11.63 -5.38
N ALA A 168 -4.52 -10.65 -5.21
CA ALA A 168 -3.72 -10.09 -6.30
C ALA A 168 -2.76 -11.12 -6.92
N SER A 169 -2.13 -11.96 -6.10
CA SER A 169 -1.29 -13.07 -6.58
C SER A 169 -2.10 -14.15 -7.28
N LEU A 170 -3.28 -14.51 -6.76
CA LEU A 170 -4.20 -15.45 -7.43
C LEU A 170 -4.67 -14.91 -8.78
N ALA A 171 -4.97 -13.61 -8.89
CA ALA A 171 -5.31 -12.98 -10.17
C ALA A 171 -4.16 -13.11 -11.17
N SER A 172 -2.92 -12.91 -10.72
CA SER A 172 -1.72 -13.04 -11.55
C SER A 172 -1.50 -14.48 -12.03
N ILE A 173 -1.71 -15.47 -11.15
CA ILE A 173 -1.67 -16.90 -11.51
C ILE A 173 -2.77 -17.23 -12.53
N ALA A 174 -4.00 -16.73 -12.33
CA ALA A 174 -5.11 -16.93 -13.26
C ALA A 174 -4.82 -16.33 -14.64
N MET A 175 -4.19 -15.15 -14.70
CA MET A 175 -3.74 -14.55 -15.96
C MET A 175 -2.68 -15.41 -16.67
N GLN A 176 -1.71 -15.97 -15.94
CA GLN A 176 -0.72 -16.89 -16.52
C GLN A 176 -1.36 -18.16 -17.10
N LYS A 177 -2.46 -18.62 -16.50
CA LYS A 177 -3.27 -19.75 -16.99
C LYS A 177 -4.25 -19.36 -18.09
N ASN A 178 -4.21 -18.12 -18.59
CA ASN A 178 -5.17 -17.57 -19.56
C ASN A 178 -6.64 -17.64 -19.08
N ASN A 179 -6.88 -17.68 -17.77
CA ASN A 179 -8.20 -17.68 -17.18
C ASN A 179 -8.59 -16.25 -16.76
N ALA A 180 -9.00 -15.46 -17.76
CA ALA A 180 -9.38 -14.06 -17.58
C ALA A 180 -10.54 -13.89 -16.58
N GLU A 181 -11.48 -14.83 -16.54
CA GLU A 181 -12.64 -14.74 -15.65
C GLU A 181 -12.25 -14.91 -14.18
N ALA A 182 -11.44 -15.91 -13.86
CA ALA A 182 -10.92 -16.07 -12.49
C ALA A 182 -10.04 -14.87 -12.09
N ALA A 183 -9.20 -14.37 -13.00
CA ALA A 183 -8.39 -13.18 -12.74
C ALA A 183 -9.26 -11.95 -12.42
N ARG A 184 -10.31 -11.74 -13.20
CA ARG A 184 -11.29 -10.66 -13.00
C ARG A 184 -11.93 -10.76 -11.61
N MET A 185 -12.44 -11.92 -11.21
CA MET A 185 -13.02 -12.14 -9.88
C MET A 185 -12.03 -11.85 -8.75
N HIS A 186 -10.79 -12.29 -8.89
CA HIS A 186 -9.76 -12.02 -7.88
C HIS A 186 -9.40 -10.52 -7.79
N TYR A 187 -9.39 -9.79 -8.91
CA TYR A 187 -9.24 -8.34 -8.88
C TYR A 187 -10.43 -7.63 -8.23
N GLU A 188 -11.67 -8.07 -8.46
CA GLU A 188 -12.85 -7.53 -7.77
C GLU A 188 -12.70 -7.67 -6.24
N ASP A 189 -12.19 -8.80 -5.76
CA ASP A 189 -11.96 -9.00 -4.33
C ASP A 189 -10.91 -8.05 -3.75
N VAL A 190 -9.86 -7.74 -4.51
CA VAL A 190 -8.90 -6.69 -4.13
C VAL A 190 -9.59 -5.32 -4.08
N LEU A 191 -10.40 -4.99 -5.09
CA LEU A 191 -11.08 -3.70 -5.21
C LEU A 191 -12.24 -3.51 -4.22
N LYS A 192 -12.78 -4.58 -3.63
CA LYS A 192 -13.68 -4.48 -2.46
C LYS A 192 -12.95 -3.95 -1.22
N ILE A 193 -11.66 -4.29 -1.08
CA ILE A 193 -10.83 -3.92 0.08
C ILE A 193 -10.18 -2.55 -0.15
N ASP A 194 -9.56 -2.37 -1.31
CA ASP A 194 -8.94 -1.11 -1.73
C ASP A 194 -9.45 -0.69 -3.12
N PRO A 195 -10.58 0.03 -3.18
CA PRO A 195 -11.11 0.59 -4.42
C PRO A 195 -10.18 1.64 -5.07
N SER A 196 -9.16 2.13 -4.35
CA SER A 196 -8.23 3.16 -4.84
C SER A 196 -6.98 2.58 -5.50
N ASN A 197 -6.80 1.25 -5.48
CA ASN A 197 -5.66 0.60 -6.11
C ASN A 197 -5.69 0.75 -7.65
N ILE A 198 -5.03 1.79 -8.17
CA ILE A 198 -5.03 2.15 -9.59
C ILE A 198 -4.44 1.03 -10.46
N GLU A 199 -3.40 0.35 -9.99
CA GLU A 199 -2.79 -0.75 -10.74
C GLU A 199 -3.79 -1.88 -10.97
N ILE A 200 -4.50 -2.29 -9.91
CA ILE A 200 -5.51 -3.34 -9.99
C ILE A 200 -6.70 -2.88 -10.82
N ARG A 201 -7.16 -1.62 -10.68
CA ARG A 201 -8.23 -1.07 -11.54
C ARG A 201 -7.85 -1.14 -13.02
N LYS A 202 -6.62 -0.78 -13.39
CA LYS A 202 -6.10 -0.84 -14.76
C LYS A 202 -6.08 -2.27 -15.30
N LYS A 203 -5.65 -3.25 -14.51
CA LYS A 203 -5.67 -4.67 -14.93
C LYS A 203 -7.09 -5.22 -15.03
N HIS A 204 -7.93 -4.90 -14.05
CA HIS A 204 -9.30 -5.37 -13.95
C HIS A 204 -10.17 -4.89 -15.13
N VAL A 205 -10.14 -3.60 -15.43
CA VAL A 205 -11.04 -2.99 -16.43
C VAL A 205 -10.89 -3.60 -17.83
N LEU A 206 -9.68 -4.08 -18.16
CA LEU A 206 -9.39 -4.72 -19.45
C LEU A 206 -10.01 -6.12 -19.59
N LEU A 207 -10.36 -6.76 -18.47
CA LEU A 207 -10.99 -8.09 -18.45
C LEU A 207 -12.52 -8.01 -18.37
N VAL A 208 -13.07 -6.82 -18.18
CA VAL A 208 -14.50 -6.61 -18.04
C VAL A 208 -15.14 -6.58 -19.42
N LYS A 209 -16.15 -7.43 -19.61
CA LYS A 209 -16.99 -7.42 -20.82
C LYS A 209 -18.07 -6.37 -20.68
N ASP A 210 -18.41 -5.71 -21.79
CA ASP A 210 -19.59 -4.85 -21.83
C ASP A 210 -20.83 -5.72 -21.96
N ASP A 211 -21.73 -5.63 -20.99
CA ASP A 211 -22.95 -6.42 -20.86
C ASP A 211 -24.18 -5.75 -21.50
N LYS A 212 -23.98 -4.61 -22.17
CA LYS A 212 -25.03 -3.80 -22.83
C LYS A 212 -26.16 -3.36 -21.89
N GLU A 213 -25.90 -3.28 -20.58
CA GLU A 213 -26.83 -2.67 -19.64
C GLU A 213 -27.26 -1.27 -20.07
N PRO A 214 -28.49 -0.83 -19.73
CA PRO A 214 -28.98 0.49 -20.08
C PRO A 214 -28.03 1.58 -19.62
N ASP A 215 -27.94 2.65 -20.41
CA ASP A 215 -27.09 3.78 -20.05
C ASP A 215 -27.70 4.53 -18.87
N PRO A 216 -26.92 4.87 -17.84
CA PRO A 216 -27.40 5.73 -16.77
C PRO A 216 -27.79 7.10 -17.34
N THR A 217 -28.74 7.76 -16.69
CA THR A 217 -29.09 9.13 -17.07
C THR A 217 -27.96 10.09 -16.68
N VAL A 218 -27.86 11.22 -17.36
CA VAL A 218 -26.72 12.15 -17.17
C VAL A 218 -26.69 12.74 -15.76
N ASP A 219 -27.86 12.86 -15.12
CA ASP A 219 -28.02 13.43 -13.78
C ASP A 219 -28.26 12.34 -12.71
N GLU A 220 -28.05 11.06 -13.06
CA GLU A 220 -28.21 9.94 -12.13
C GLU A 220 -27.12 9.98 -11.05
N THR A 221 -27.54 10.11 -9.80
CA THR A 221 -26.62 10.08 -8.65
C THR A 221 -26.53 8.66 -8.11
N ILE A 222 -25.44 7.96 -8.43
CA ILE A 222 -25.17 6.61 -7.93
C ILE A 222 -24.11 6.69 -6.82
N ALA A 223 -24.43 6.17 -5.64
CA ALA A 223 -23.45 6.03 -4.56
C ALA A 223 -22.43 4.95 -4.93
N VAL A 224 -21.15 5.35 -5.01
CA VAL A 224 -20.04 4.48 -5.44
C VAL A 224 -18.93 4.47 -4.40
N ASN A 225 -18.23 3.35 -4.29
CA ASN A 225 -17.03 3.23 -3.45
C ASN A 225 -15.83 3.97 -4.07
N LYS A 226 -15.81 4.10 -5.40
CA LYS A 226 -14.78 4.89 -6.10
C LYS A 226 -15.35 5.59 -7.32
N GLN A 227 -15.03 6.87 -7.46
CA GLN A 227 -15.39 7.68 -8.63
C GLN A 227 -14.64 7.22 -9.91
N PRO A 228 -15.22 7.47 -11.10
CA PRO A 228 -14.53 7.22 -12.35
C PRO A 228 -13.30 8.14 -12.46
N PHE A 229 -12.29 7.67 -13.19
CA PHE A 229 -11.04 8.38 -13.35
C PHE A 229 -10.46 8.11 -14.73
N VAL A 230 -9.78 9.11 -15.28
CA VAL A 230 -8.96 8.98 -16.48
C VAL A 230 -7.63 9.64 -16.24
N ASP A 231 -6.57 9.00 -16.72
CA ASP A 231 -5.24 9.61 -16.74
C ASP A 231 -5.22 10.68 -17.83
N GLY A 232 -5.09 11.96 -17.43
CA GLY A 232 -5.13 13.09 -18.36
C GLY A 232 -4.07 13.00 -19.47
N SER A 233 -2.96 12.30 -19.23
CA SER A 233 -1.93 12.07 -20.24
C SER A 233 -2.44 11.25 -21.43
N LEU A 234 -3.37 10.31 -21.21
CA LEU A 234 -3.97 9.50 -22.27
C LEU A 234 -4.85 10.34 -23.20
N ILE A 235 -5.59 11.29 -22.61
CA ILE A 235 -6.42 12.21 -23.40
C ILE A 235 -5.50 13.13 -24.20
N GLN A 236 -4.48 13.70 -23.56
CA GLN A 236 -3.55 14.60 -24.23
C GLN A 236 -2.78 13.93 -25.37
N SER A 237 -2.39 12.65 -25.23
CA SER A 237 -1.76 11.91 -26.32
C SER A 237 -2.68 11.66 -27.52
N ASN A 238 -4.00 11.65 -27.30
CA ASN A 238 -5.01 11.46 -28.35
C ASN A 238 -5.52 12.80 -28.91
N LEU A 239 -5.08 13.93 -28.36
CA LEU A 239 -5.57 15.26 -28.69
C LEU A 239 -4.91 15.79 -29.95
N VAL A 240 -5.72 16.28 -30.90
CA VAL A 240 -5.25 16.84 -32.16
C VAL A 240 -5.67 18.30 -32.26
N TYR A 241 -4.72 19.24 -32.25
CA TYR A 241 -5.06 20.66 -32.34
C TYR A 241 -5.70 20.98 -33.71
N PRO A 242 -6.91 21.57 -33.79
CA PRO A 242 -7.53 21.91 -35.06
C PRO A 242 -6.72 22.95 -35.83
N GLU A 243 -6.43 22.69 -37.12
CA GLU A 243 -5.59 23.58 -37.95
C GLU A 243 -6.15 25.00 -38.07
N LEU A 244 -7.48 25.16 -38.15
CA LEU A 244 -8.12 26.47 -38.20
C LEU A 244 -7.90 27.26 -36.89
N ALA A 245 -8.08 26.61 -35.74
CA ALA A 245 -7.84 27.22 -34.44
C ALA A 245 -6.34 27.58 -34.28
N LYS A 246 -5.44 26.70 -34.74
CA LYS A 246 -4.00 26.93 -34.71
C LYS A 246 -3.60 28.13 -35.56
N LYS A 247 -4.09 28.21 -36.81
CA LYS A 247 -3.83 29.34 -37.72
C LYS A 247 -4.41 30.65 -37.19
N ALA A 248 -5.55 30.59 -36.51
CA ALA A 248 -6.21 31.74 -35.91
C ALA A 248 -5.65 32.14 -34.53
N GLY A 249 -4.68 31.41 -33.98
CA GLY A 249 -4.11 31.69 -32.66
C GLY A 249 -5.10 31.49 -31.51
N ILE A 250 -6.16 30.69 -31.70
CA ILE A 250 -7.23 30.49 -30.73
C ILE A 250 -6.83 29.39 -29.77
N GLU A 251 -6.83 29.68 -28.47
CA GLU A 251 -6.71 28.72 -27.36
C GLU A 251 -8.04 28.61 -26.62
N GLY A 252 -8.18 27.60 -25.75
CA GLY A 252 -9.37 27.51 -24.91
C GLY A 252 -9.55 26.17 -24.21
N LYS A 253 -10.69 26.02 -23.55
CA LYS A 253 -11.09 24.83 -22.81
C LYS A 253 -12.39 24.26 -23.35
N VAL A 254 -12.46 22.94 -23.36
CA VAL A 254 -13.69 22.18 -23.60
C VAL A 254 -13.92 21.26 -22.41
N THR A 255 -15.12 21.28 -21.83
CA THR A 255 -15.54 20.31 -20.83
C THR A 255 -16.61 19.41 -21.45
N LEU A 256 -16.35 18.11 -21.43
CA LEU A 256 -17.26 17.09 -21.97
C LEU A 256 -17.82 16.26 -20.82
N ARG A 257 -19.13 15.96 -20.79
CA ARG A 257 -19.60 14.80 -20.02
C ARG A 257 -19.47 13.56 -20.87
N VAL A 258 -18.75 12.56 -20.38
CA VAL A 258 -18.44 11.32 -21.11
C VAL A 258 -19.12 10.14 -20.43
N LEU A 259 -19.91 9.37 -21.17
CA LEU A 259 -20.47 8.12 -20.68
C LEU A 259 -19.42 7.02 -20.76
N ILE A 260 -18.99 6.54 -19.60
CA ILE A 260 -18.01 5.48 -19.43
C ILE A 260 -18.76 4.18 -19.16
N ARG A 261 -18.47 3.13 -19.95
CA ARG A 261 -19.00 1.78 -19.75
C ARG A 261 -18.18 1.01 -18.70
N LYS A 262 -18.71 -0.14 -18.25
CA LYS A 262 -18.06 -0.99 -17.24
C LYS A 262 -16.66 -1.49 -17.64
N ASN A 263 -16.41 -1.63 -18.94
CA ASN A 263 -15.10 -1.96 -19.50
C ASN A 263 -14.18 -0.74 -19.67
N GLY A 264 -14.57 0.42 -19.13
CA GLY A 264 -13.82 1.66 -19.19
C GLY A 264 -13.73 2.31 -20.58
N LYS A 265 -14.48 1.83 -21.57
CA LYS A 265 -14.60 2.51 -22.86
C LYS A 265 -15.62 3.63 -22.78
N ALA A 266 -15.31 4.75 -23.43
CA ALA A 266 -16.29 5.80 -23.67
C ALA A 266 -17.29 5.34 -24.74
N LYS A 267 -18.59 5.47 -24.46
CA LYS A 267 -19.66 5.12 -25.41
C LYS A 267 -20.19 6.34 -26.16
N LYS A 268 -20.34 7.47 -25.48
CA LYS A 268 -20.78 8.75 -26.02
C LYS A 268 -20.30 9.89 -25.15
N PHE A 269 -20.35 11.10 -25.67
CA PHE A 269 -20.10 12.32 -24.91
C PHE A 269 -21.12 13.40 -25.27
N ILE A 270 -21.26 14.38 -24.40
CA ILE A 270 -21.97 15.64 -24.62
C ILE A 270 -21.04 16.80 -24.29
N ILE A 271 -21.19 17.90 -25.01
CA ILE A 271 -20.46 19.13 -24.71
C ILE A 271 -21.18 19.80 -23.55
N GLU A 272 -20.47 19.99 -22.44
CA GLU A 272 -20.99 20.68 -21.26
C GLU A 272 -20.73 22.18 -21.37
N ILE A 273 -19.46 22.54 -21.61
CA ILE A 273 -19.00 23.93 -21.78
C ILE A 273 -17.90 23.94 -22.83
N THR A 274 -17.88 24.92 -23.71
CA THR A 274 -16.82 25.11 -24.71
C THR A 274 -16.52 26.59 -24.92
N ASP A 275 -15.24 26.94 -24.94
CA ASP A 275 -14.80 28.30 -25.29
C ASP A 275 -14.83 28.52 -26.81
N SER A 276 -14.77 27.44 -27.62
CA SER A 276 -14.83 27.51 -29.08
C SER A 276 -15.27 26.18 -29.68
N GLU A 277 -16.26 26.23 -30.58
CA GLU A 277 -16.78 25.03 -31.26
C GLU A 277 -15.72 24.33 -32.12
N LEU A 278 -14.67 25.04 -32.54
CA LEU A 278 -13.55 24.48 -33.31
C LEU A 278 -12.87 23.31 -32.58
N PHE A 279 -12.93 23.29 -31.25
CA PHE A 279 -12.30 22.26 -30.41
C PHE A 279 -13.17 21.03 -30.18
N ASN A 280 -14.49 21.11 -30.38
CA ASN A 280 -15.45 20.11 -29.93
C ASN A 280 -15.18 18.72 -30.51
N LYS A 281 -14.94 18.63 -31.83
CA LYS A 281 -14.64 17.37 -32.51
C LYS A 281 -13.34 16.75 -31.99
N SER A 282 -12.29 17.55 -31.84
CA SER A 282 -10.99 17.07 -31.36
C SER A 282 -11.06 16.56 -29.92
N ALA A 283 -11.71 17.33 -29.04
CA ALA A 283 -11.95 16.94 -27.65
C ALA A 283 -12.75 15.63 -27.58
N GLY A 284 -13.80 15.51 -28.39
CA GLY A 284 -14.63 14.31 -28.51
C GLY A 284 -13.83 13.09 -28.98
N ASP A 285 -13.10 13.23 -30.09
CA ASP A 285 -12.27 12.16 -30.65
C ASP A 285 -11.21 11.69 -29.63
N ALA A 286 -10.64 12.60 -28.83
CA ALA A 286 -9.64 12.28 -27.81
C ALA A 286 -10.23 11.47 -26.64
N VAL A 287 -11.40 11.86 -26.12
CA VAL A 287 -12.05 11.09 -25.04
C VAL A 287 -12.53 9.74 -25.53
N MET A 288 -13.07 9.66 -26.75
CA MET A 288 -13.58 8.40 -27.31
C MET A 288 -12.48 7.34 -27.53
N LYS A 289 -11.23 7.77 -27.75
CA LYS A 289 -10.06 6.88 -27.89
C LYS A 289 -9.42 6.49 -26.56
N SER A 290 -9.78 7.16 -25.47
CA SER A 290 -9.11 7.00 -24.17
C SER A 290 -9.66 5.81 -23.37
N GLN A 291 -8.79 5.17 -22.57
CA GLN A 291 -9.19 4.14 -21.61
C GLN A 291 -9.45 4.78 -20.25
N PHE A 292 -10.67 4.61 -19.74
CA PHE A 292 -11.09 5.10 -18.44
C PHE A 292 -11.02 3.98 -17.39
N LEU A 293 -10.95 4.40 -16.13
CA LEU A 293 -11.29 3.56 -14.99
C LEU A 293 -12.73 3.93 -14.58
N PRO A 294 -13.71 3.03 -14.77
CA PRO A 294 -15.10 3.29 -14.42
C PRO A 294 -15.27 3.46 -12.91
N ALA A 295 -16.42 4.00 -12.50
CA ALA A 295 -16.79 4.02 -11.10
C ALA A 295 -16.91 2.59 -10.56
N LEU A 296 -16.62 2.41 -9.27
CA LEU A 296 -16.69 1.10 -8.61
C LEU A 296 -17.78 1.08 -7.55
N GLN A 297 -18.58 0.03 -7.56
CA GLN A 297 -19.54 -0.31 -6.52
C GLN A 297 -19.30 -1.76 -6.08
N ASN A 298 -19.00 -1.98 -4.80
CA ASN A 298 -18.63 -3.26 -4.21
C ASN A 298 -17.53 -4.02 -4.99
N GLY A 299 -16.48 -3.28 -5.40
CA GLY A 299 -15.37 -3.80 -6.21
C GLY A 299 -15.69 -4.03 -7.69
N LYS A 300 -16.95 -3.88 -8.11
CA LYS A 300 -17.39 -4.07 -9.49
C LYS A 300 -17.56 -2.75 -10.22
N PRO A 301 -17.20 -2.67 -11.50
CA PRO A 301 -17.35 -1.48 -12.31
C PRO A 301 -18.81 -1.27 -12.69
N ILE A 302 -19.23 -0.01 -12.67
CA ILE A 302 -20.55 0.41 -13.14
C ILE A 302 -20.38 1.47 -14.24
N ALA A 303 -21.35 1.51 -15.16
CA ALA A 303 -21.40 2.59 -16.14
C ALA A 303 -21.73 3.90 -15.43
N CYS A 304 -21.12 5.00 -15.86
CA CYS A 304 -21.29 6.32 -15.22
C CYS A 304 -20.89 7.45 -16.17
N TRP A 305 -21.38 8.65 -15.87
CA TRP A 305 -20.95 9.88 -16.53
C TRP A 305 -19.79 10.53 -15.77
N LEU A 306 -18.81 11.07 -16.50
CA LEU A 306 -17.68 11.83 -15.95
C LEU A 306 -17.51 13.14 -16.74
N SER A 307 -17.40 14.27 -16.03
CA SER A 307 -16.98 15.53 -16.65
C SER A 307 -15.46 15.57 -16.84
N VAL A 308 -15.02 15.78 -18.07
CA VAL A 308 -13.62 15.77 -18.49
C VAL A 308 -13.25 17.14 -19.08
N PRO A 309 -12.47 17.95 -18.34
CA PRO A 309 -11.94 19.20 -18.86
C PRO A 309 -10.70 18.95 -19.73
N ILE A 310 -10.66 19.55 -20.92
CA ILE A 310 -9.57 19.47 -21.90
C ILE A 310 -9.13 20.88 -22.25
N SER A 311 -7.82 21.14 -22.18
CA SER A 311 -7.24 22.45 -22.52
C SER A 311 -6.46 22.37 -23.82
N PHE A 312 -6.77 23.29 -24.73
CA PHE A 312 -6.05 23.55 -25.97
C PHE A 312 -5.15 24.76 -25.75
N LYS A 313 -3.85 24.52 -25.76
CA LYS A 313 -2.82 25.56 -25.66
C LYS A 313 -1.82 25.41 -26.79
N LEU A 314 -1.45 26.52 -27.41
CA LEU A 314 -0.34 26.60 -28.35
C LEU A 314 0.95 26.42 -27.55
N LYS A 315 1.88 25.66 -28.12
CA LYS A 315 3.21 25.46 -27.55
C LYS A 315 4.16 26.53 -28.06
#